data_AF-A0A317SPT6-F1
#
_entry.id   AF-A0A317SPT6-F1
#
_cell.length_a   1.000
_cell.length_b   1.000
_cell.length_c   1.000
_cell.angle_alpha   90.00
_cell.angle_beta   90.00
_cell.angle_gamma   90.00
#
_symmetry.space_group_name_H-M   'P 1'
#
loop_
_entity.id
_entity.type
_entity.pdbx_description
1 polymer ?
#
loop_
_entity_poly.entity_id
_entity_poly.type
_entity_poly.pdbx_seq_one_letter_code
_entity_poly.pdbx_strand_id
1 'polypeptide(L)'
;MEELNGSSESLSVYFPLPYRVLLVAILGVWLFGLNLHYLQIVRIDTSPMLRYTRSSSEPPLHKSVYQVASLLALLFGANIMTFWVFTAGNAEAVKNLQVLPVLLFLAVVGMFLWPFGGWHHRGRWRFLRMLRRILIGGLHPDLRFADVLLADALTSYAKVLGDFAVCVCMFFSGHSSTNPIPNRSAGGKYLMPLAMSIPYLIRFRQCLIEYVRARRKGFPFAERRVHLYNSAKYASAFPVILCSALQRGYNPDEPHIFSQSTLSRLWLLAVVINSLFSFYWDIARDWELTLFSSRRSSGDHPYGLRSNRHFVNKELYYGAIIIDFLLRGTWSVKLSPHLDHINEMEGGIFLLELLEIFRRWIWTFFRVEKEWILTRGSGALGLLEGGDGVMMTDFGKLDED
;
A
#
# COMPACT_ATOMS: atom_id res chain seq x y z
N MET A 1 -22.13 12.05 -25.68
CA MET A 1 -21.60 12.77 -24.50
C MET A 1 -22.55 12.67 -23.31
N GLU A 2 -23.87 12.77 -23.52
CA GLU A 2 -24.89 12.48 -22.48
C GLU A 2 -24.88 11.04 -21.96
N GLU A 3 -24.73 10.02 -22.82
CA GLU A 3 -24.73 8.61 -22.38
C GLU A 3 -23.54 8.22 -21.47
N LEU A 4 -22.40 8.90 -21.60
CA LEU A 4 -21.20 8.63 -20.78
C LEU A 4 -21.27 9.31 -19.41
N ASN A 5 -21.85 10.53 -19.33
CA ASN A 5 -22.14 11.19 -18.05
C ASN A 5 -23.11 10.38 -17.19
N GLY A 6 -24.09 9.72 -17.82
CA GLY A 6 -25.04 8.84 -17.12
C GLY A 6 -24.37 7.65 -16.41
N SER A 7 -23.22 7.18 -16.88
CA SER A 7 -22.52 6.02 -16.27
C SER A 7 -21.71 6.38 -15.01
N SER A 8 -21.08 7.55 -14.99
CA SER A 8 -20.28 8.02 -13.83
C SER A 8 -21.17 8.51 -12.70
N GLU A 9 -22.25 9.24 -13.03
CA GLU A 9 -23.29 9.61 -12.07
C GLU A 9 -23.96 8.36 -11.48
N SER A 10 -24.22 7.33 -12.31
CA SER A 10 -24.81 6.08 -11.85
C SER A 10 -23.97 5.40 -10.76
N LEU A 11 -22.65 5.24 -10.96
CA LEU A 11 -21.82 4.61 -9.92
C LEU A 11 -21.80 5.44 -8.63
N SER A 12 -21.62 6.76 -8.71
CA SER A 12 -21.50 7.58 -7.50
C SER A 12 -22.82 7.74 -6.74
N VAL A 13 -23.96 7.60 -7.42
CA VAL A 13 -25.30 7.53 -6.80
C VAL A 13 -25.45 6.26 -5.97
N TYR A 14 -25.06 5.10 -6.49
CA TYR A 14 -25.16 3.83 -5.76
C TYR A 14 -23.97 3.58 -4.84
N PHE A 15 -22.80 4.15 -5.13
CA PHE A 15 -21.55 3.83 -4.46
C PHE A 15 -20.67 5.07 -4.27
N PRO A 16 -21.11 6.01 -3.40
CA PRO A 16 -20.42 7.26 -3.22
C PRO A 16 -19.03 7.08 -2.57
N LEU A 17 -18.20 8.11 -2.70
CA LEU A 17 -16.78 8.09 -2.36
C LEU A 17 -16.44 7.52 -0.96
N PRO A 18 -17.19 7.85 0.12
CA PRO A 18 -16.88 7.30 1.45
C PRO A 18 -17.01 5.78 1.52
N TYR A 19 -17.99 5.17 0.84
CA TYR A 19 -18.13 3.73 0.81
C TYR A 19 -17.05 3.05 -0.02
N ARG A 20 -16.57 3.71 -1.09
CA ARG A 20 -15.41 3.23 -1.86
C ARG A 20 -14.16 3.15 -0.99
N VAL A 21 -13.86 4.22 -0.25
CA VAL A 21 -12.73 4.26 0.70
C VAL A 21 -12.84 3.13 1.75
N LEU A 22 -14.02 2.97 2.35
CA LEU A 22 -14.27 1.92 3.34
C LEU A 22 -14.12 0.51 2.75
N LEU A 23 -14.66 0.26 1.56
CA LEU A 23 -14.56 -1.05 0.92
C LEU A 23 -13.11 -1.44 0.63
N VAL A 24 -12.30 -0.52 0.11
CA VAL A 24 -10.88 -0.79 -0.18
C VAL A 24 -10.11 -1.12 1.10
N ALA A 25 -10.38 -0.40 2.19
CA ALA A 25 -9.79 -0.70 3.50
C ALA A 25 -10.19 -2.09 4.02
N ILE A 26 -11.47 -2.45 3.92
CA ILE A 26 -11.99 -3.76 4.37
C ILE A 26 -11.43 -4.89 3.51
N LEU A 27 -11.37 -4.70 2.19
CA LEU A 27 -10.77 -5.63 1.25
C LEU A 27 -9.29 -5.88 1.57
N GLY A 28 -8.56 -4.84 1.97
CA GLY A 28 -7.20 -4.97 2.47
C GLY A 28 -7.04 -5.95 3.63
N VAL A 29 -7.95 -5.89 4.61
CA VAL A 29 -7.95 -6.81 5.75
C VAL A 29 -8.24 -8.24 5.30
N TRP A 30 -9.20 -8.43 4.39
CA TRP A 30 -9.50 -9.74 3.79
C TRP A 30 -8.31 -10.33 3.04
N LEU A 31 -7.69 -9.53 2.18
CA LEU A 31 -6.53 -9.92 1.39
C LEU A 31 -5.32 -10.26 2.28
N PHE A 32 -5.12 -9.53 3.38
CA PHE A 32 -4.11 -9.90 4.37
C PHE A 32 -4.43 -11.23 5.07
N GLY A 33 -5.70 -11.48 5.43
CA GLY A 33 -6.14 -12.77 5.96
C GLY A 33 -5.89 -13.92 4.99
N LEU A 34 -6.18 -13.71 3.69
CA LEU A 34 -5.91 -14.68 2.62
C LEU A 34 -4.42 -14.95 2.42
N ASN A 35 -3.58 -13.92 2.48
CA ASN A 35 -2.12 -14.08 2.48
C ASN A 35 -1.68 -15.05 3.59
N LEU A 36 -2.07 -14.76 4.84
CA LEU A 36 -1.70 -15.57 5.99
C LEU A 36 -2.24 -17.01 5.91
N HIS A 37 -3.48 -17.16 5.46
CA HIS A 37 -4.11 -18.47 5.34
C HIS A 37 -3.40 -19.33 4.28
N TYR A 38 -3.18 -18.79 3.09
CA TYR A 38 -2.50 -19.52 2.02
C TYR A 38 -1.04 -19.85 2.40
N LEU A 39 -0.30 -18.90 2.97
CA LEU A 39 1.07 -19.14 3.46
C LEU A 39 1.12 -20.29 4.46
N GLN A 40 0.13 -20.38 5.36
CA GLN A 40 0.01 -21.51 6.28
C GLN A 40 -0.28 -22.84 5.55
N ILE A 41 -1.14 -22.85 4.53
CA ILE A 41 -1.45 -24.06 3.73
C ILE A 41 -0.18 -24.60 3.06
N VAL A 42 0.65 -23.70 2.50
CA VAL A 42 1.93 -24.09 1.90
C VAL A 42 3.05 -24.28 2.93
N ARG A 43 2.75 -24.29 4.24
CA ARG A 43 3.70 -24.54 5.34
C ARG A 43 4.79 -23.46 5.52
N ILE A 44 4.49 -22.21 5.17
CA ILE A 44 5.28 -21.04 5.57
C ILE A 44 4.74 -20.51 6.90
N ASP A 45 5.49 -20.70 7.98
CA ASP A 45 5.15 -20.10 9.28
C ASP A 45 5.58 -18.62 9.34
N THR A 46 4.59 -17.73 9.34
CA THR A 46 4.79 -16.27 9.43
C THR A 46 5.02 -15.78 10.86
N SER A 47 4.77 -16.62 11.87
CA SER A 47 4.79 -16.23 13.29
C SER A 47 6.14 -15.67 13.75
N PRO A 48 7.30 -16.25 13.39
CA PRO A 48 8.62 -15.71 13.76
C PRO A 48 8.88 -14.32 13.17
N MET A 49 8.43 -14.07 11.94
CA MET A 49 8.66 -12.80 11.25
C MET A 49 7.77 -11.67 11.76
N LEU A 50 6.53 -12.02 12.06
CA LEU A 50 5.55 -11.10 12.62
C LEU A 50 5.71 -10.97 14.14
N ARG A 51 6.62 -11.76 14.73
CA ARG A 51 6.77 -12.02 16.17
C ARG A 51 5.41 -12.14 16.86
N TYR A 52 4.56 -12.93 16.24
CA TYR A 52 3.28 -13.30 16.78
C TYR A 52 3.48 -14.53 17.66
N THR A 53 3.74 -14.33 18.95
CA THR A 53 3.69 -15.40 19.95
C THR A 53 2.23 -15.74 20.20
N ARG A 54 1.77 -16.81 19.55
CA ARG A 54 0.45 -17.40 19.78
C ARG A 54 0.44 -18.03 21.16
N SER A 55 -0.55 -17.71 21.99
CA SER A 55 -0.86 -18.57 23.14
C SER A 55 -1.47 -19.88 22.63
N SER A 56 -1.25 -21.01 23.30
CA SER A 56 -1.83 -22.30 22.91
C SER A 56 -3.34 -22.25 22.71
N SER A 57 -4.04 -21.38 23.46
CA SER A 57 -5.48 -21.14 23.38
C SER A 57 -5.93 -20.12 22.32
N GLU A 58 -5.03 -19.39 21.67
CA GLU A 58 -5.40 -18.39 20.65
C GLU A 58 -5.58 -19.07 19.27
N PRO A 59 -6.60 -18.70 18.48
CA PRO A 59 -6.75 -19.23 17.13
C PRO A 59 -5.57 -18.79 16.23
N PRO A 60 -5.32 -19.49 15.11
CA PRO A 60 -4.35 -19.03 14.11
C PRO A 60 -4.61 -17.58 13.68
N LEU A 61 -3.54 -16.84 13.38
CA LEU A 61 -3.62 -15.40 13.08
C LEU A 61 -4.60 -15.10 11.94
N HIS A 62 -4.60 -15.90 10.87
CA HIS A 62 -5.52 -15.74 9.74
C HIS A 62 -7.00 -15.82 10.16
N LYS A 63 -7.35 -16.69 11.13
CA LYS A 63 -8.73 -16.78 11.65
C LYS A 63 -9.13 -15.52 12.41
N SER A 64 -8.22 -14.98 13.23
CA SER A 64 -8.47 -13.70 13.93
C SER A 64 -8.66 -12.55 12.93
N VAL A 65 -7.86 -12.52 11.85
CA VAL A 65 -8.01 -11.53 10.79
C VAL A 65 -9.34 -11.70 10.06
N TYR A 66 -9.76 -12.92 9.73
CA TYR A 66 -11.07 -13.17 9.12
C TYR A 66 -12.24 -12.79 10.02
N GLN A 67 -12.14 -13.00 11.34
CA GLN A 67 -13.18 -12.56 12.28
C GLN A 67 -13.36 -11.04 12.23
N VAL A 68 -12.24 -10.28 12.23
CA VAL A 68 -12.28 -8.82 12.06
C VAL A 68 -12.82 -8.43 10.69
N ALA A 69 -12.32 -9.05 9.62
CA ALA A 69 -12.73 -8.76 8.24
C ALA A 69 -14.23 -9.05 8.01
N SER A 70 -14.74 -10.13 8.60
CA SER A 70 -16.16 -10.51 8.52
C SER A 70 -17.04 -9.53 9.26
N LEU A 71 -16.66 -9.10 10.47
CA LEU A 71 -17.42 -8.09 11.20
C LEU A 71 -17.46 -6.76 10.44
N LEU A 72 -16.32 -6.31 9.91
CA LEU A 72 -16.25 -5.10 9.10
C LEU A 72 -17.11 -5.21 7.83
N ALA A 73 -17.07 -6.35 7.14
CA ALA A 73 -17.88 -6.60 5.96
C ALA A 73 -19.39 -6.66 6.27
N LEU A 74 -19.78 -7.25 7.41
CA LEU A 74 -21.17 -7.28 7.86
C LEU A 74 -21.68 -5.87 8.19
N LEU A 75 -20.91 -5.07 8.93
CA LEU A 75 -21.26 -3.68 9.24
C LEU A 75 -21.36 -2.83 7.97
N PHE A 76 -20.41 -3.02 7.05
CA PHE A 76 -20.43 -2.37 5.74
C PHE A 76 -21.67 -2.77 4.93
N GLY A 77 -21.94 -4.07 4.81
CA GLY A 77 -23.08 -4.62 4.09
C GLY A 77 -24.40 -4.11 4.64
N ALA A 78 -24.60 -4.15 5.95
CA ALA A 78 -25.81 -3.62 6.59
C ALA A 78 -25.97 -2.11 6.32
N ASN A 79 -24.90 -1.34 6.46
CA ASN A 79 -24.92 0.11 6.29
C ASN A 79 -25.17 0.53 4.83
N ILE A 80 -24.51 -0.11 3.86
CA ILE A 80 -24.72 0.19 2.43
C ILE A 80 -26.08 -0.28 1.92
N MET A 81 -26.59 -1.41 2.40
CA MET A 81 -27.96 -1.86 2.09
C MET A 81 -28.99 -0.87 2.63
N THR A 82 -28.79 -0.38 3.86
CA THR A 82 -29.62 0.68 4.45
C THR A 82 -29.58 1.94 3.58
N PHE A 83 -28.38 2.35 3.15
CA PHE A 83 -28.19 3.48 2.24
C PHE A 83 -28.95 3.29 0.92
N TRP A 84 -28.87 2.12 0.28
CA TRP A 84 -29.61 1.84 -0.96
C TRP A 84 -31.12 1.87 -0.79
N VAL A 85 -31.64 1.30 0.31
CA VAL A 85 -33.08 1.30 0.59
C VAL A 85 -33.62 2.72 0.74
N PHE A 86 -32.90 3.59 1.46
CA PHE A 86 -33.37 4.96 1.72
C PHE A 86 -33.05 5.95 0.60
N THR A 87 -32.06 5.67 -0.25
CA THR A 87 -31.75 6.53 -1.40
C THR A 87 -32.56 6.14 -2.63
N ALA A 88 -32.79 4.84 -2.88
CA ALA A 88 -33.46 4.32 -4.07
C ALA A 88 -32.94 4.92 -5.39
N GLY A 89 -31.65 5.28 -5.45
CA GLY A 89 -31.03 5.93 -6.60
C GLY A 89 -31.34 7.44 -6.77
N ASN A 90 -32.02 8.07 -5.81
CA ASN A 90 -32.30 9.51 -5.83
C ASN A 90 -31.07 10.33 -5.39
N ALA A 91 -30.58 11.20 -6.26
CA ALA A 91 -29.37 11.99 -6.04
C ALA A 91 -29.47 13.00 -4.87
N GLU A 92 -30.66 13.49 -4.55
CA GLU A 92 -30.88 14.40 -3.41
C GLU A 92 -30.87 13.62 -2.09
N ALA A 93 -31.56 12.47 -2.04
CA ALA A 93 -31.52 11.55 -0.90
C ALA A 93 -30.09 11.08 -0.60
N VAL A 94 -29.31 10.77 -1.64
CA VAL A 94 -27.88 10.42 -1.54
C VAL A 94 -27.10 11.50 -0.78
N LYS A 95 -27.31 12.78 -1.09
CA LYS A 95 -26.63 13.90 -0.44
C LYS A 95 -27.04 14.03 1.04
N ASN A 96 -28.31 13.78 1.35
CA ASN A 96 -28.84 13.92 2.71
C ASN A 96 -28.42 12.77 3.64
N LEU A 97 -28.06 11.61 3.09
CA LEU A 97 -27.71 10.40 3.86
C LEU A 97 -26.22 10.20 4.14
N GLN A 98 -25.40 11.26 4.03
CA GLN A 98 -23.96 11.20 4.34
C GLN A 98 -23.62 10.74 5.77
N VAL A 99 -24.57 10.83 6.70
CA VAL A 99 -24.39 10.38 8.08
C VAL A 99 -24.11 8.87 8.17
N LEU A 100 -24.69 8.06 7.27
CA LEU A 100 -24.53 6.59 7.30
C LEU A 100 -23.07 6.14 7.11
N PRO A 101 -22.37 6.51 6.01
CA PRO A 101 -20.98 6.12 5.85
C PRO A 101 -20.05 6.78 6.88
N VAL A 102 -20.37 7.98 7.37
CA VAL A 102 -19.59 8.62 8.44
C VAL A 102 -19.69 7.85 9.74
N LEU A 103 -20.90 7.44 10.16
CA LEU A 103 -21.08 6.60 11.35
C LEU A 103 -20.37 5.26 11.21
N LEU A 104 -20.41 4.64 10.03
CA LEU A 104 -19.64 3.42 9.77
C LEU A 104 -18.13 3.66 9.90
N PHE A 105 -17.61 4.74 9.33
CA PHE A 105 -16.20 5.10 9.45
C PHE A 105 -15.80 5.28 10.92
N LEU A 106 -16.59 6.02 11.69
CA LEU A 106 -16.36 6.21 13.13
C LEU A 106 -16.46 4.89 13.89
N ALA A 107 -17.38 3.99 13.53
CA ALA A 107 -17.48 2.66 14.13
C ALA A 107 -16.24 1.80 13.84
N VAL A 108 -15.70 1.84 12.62
CA VAL A 108 -14.45 1.14 12.26
C VAL A 108 -13.28 1.69 13.08
N VAL A 109 -13.08 3.02 13.11
CA VAL A 109 -12.01 3.63 13.90
C VAL A 109 -12.18 3.33 15.39
N GLY A 110 -13.40 3.48 15.91
CA GLY A 110 -13.76 3.18 17.29
C GLY A 110 -13.46 1.73 17.67
N MET A 111 -13.76 0.77 16.79
CA MET A 111 -13.43 -0.64 16.97
C MET A 111 -11.93 -0.86 17.18
N PHE A 112 -11.08 -0.21 16.39
CA PHE A 112 -9.62 -0.33 16.55
C PHE A 112 -9.10 0.39 17.80
N LEU A 113 -9.65 1.57 18.13
CA LEU A 113 -9.23 2.40 19.26
C LEU A 113 -9.84 2.01 20.62
N TRP A 114 -10.84 1.12 20.63
CA TRP A 114 -11.60 0.77 21.84
C TRP A 114 -10.68 0.29 22.99
N PRO A 115 -10.57 1.03 24.11
CA PRO A 115 -9.50 0.83 25.09
C PRO A 115 -9.79 -0.32 26.07
N PHE A 116 -11.03 -0.76 26.19
CA PHE A 116 -11.42 -1.79 27.15
C PHE A 116 -11.03 -3.20 26.66
N GLY A 117 -10.76 -4.09 27.62
CA GLY A 117 -10.49 -5.50 27.39
C GLY A 117 -11.64 -6.21 26.64
N GLY A 118 -11.34 -7.34 25.99
CA GLY A 118 -12.33 -8.12 25.26
C GLY A 118 -11.88 -8.50 23.84
N TRP A 119 -12.82 -8.42 22.89
CA TRP A 119 -12.66 -8.91 21.52
C TRP A 119 -11.38 -8.41 20.83
N HIS A 120 -10.52 -9.37 20.46
CA HIS A 120 -9.18 -9.18 19.86
C HIS A 120 -8.30 -8.08 20.50
N HIS A 121 -8.46 -7.76 21.78
CA HIS A 121 -7.76 -6.65 22.45
C HIS A 121 -6.24 -6.67 22.21
N ARG A 122 -5.57 -7.81 22.40
CA ARG A 122 -4.12 -7.97 22.16
C ARG A 122 -3.73 -7.66 20.71
N GLY A 123 -4.55 -8.09 19.75
CA GLY A 123 -4.35 -7.85 18.32
C GLY A 123 -4.48 -6.37 17.97
N ARG A 124 -5.55 -5.71 18.46
CA ARG A 124 -5.81 -4.29 18.25
C ARG A 124 -4.68 -3.42 18.80
N TRP A 125 -4.24 -3.65 20.03
CA TRP A 125 -3.10 -2.93 20.62
C TRP A 125 -1.77 -3.21 19.92
N ARG A 126 -1.55 -4.43 19.41
CA ARG A 126 -0.36 -4.73 18.59
C ARG A 126 -0.38 -3.92 17.30
N PHE A 127 -1.51 -3.88 16.61
CA PHE A 127 -1.70 -3.08 15.40
C PHE A 127 -1.48 -1.59 15.66
N LEU A 128 -2.10 -1.01 16.71
CA LEU A 128 -1.92 0.41 17.05
C LEU A 128 -0.47 0.75 17.40
N ARG A 129 0.23 -0.11 18.14
CA ARG A 129 1.66 0.07 18.43
C ARG A 129 2.51 0.01 17.16
N MET A 130 2.20 -0.90 16.24
CA MET A 130 2.85 -1.01 14.94
C MET A 130 2.64 0.26 14.10
N LEU A 131 1.38 0.72 14.01
CA LEU A 131 1.04 1.95 13.30
C LEU A 131 1.80 3.15 13.89
N ARG A 132 1.84 3.29 15.22
CA ARG A 132 2.63 4.33 15.89
C ARG A 132 4.11 4.26 15.55
N ARG A 133 4.74 3.07 15.59
CA ARG A 133 6.16 2.89 15.24
C ARG A 133 6.43 3.31 13.80
N ILE A 134 5.55 2.92 12.88
CA ILE A 134 5.66 3.25 11.46
C ILE A 134 5.57 4.76 11.26
N LEU A 135 4.54 5.42 11.81
CA LEU A 135 4.35 6.86 11.69
C LEU A 135 5.52 7.67 12.28
N ILE A 136 6.02 7.27 13.46
CA ILE A 136 7.16 7.91 14.12
C ILE A 136 8.50 7.47 13.52
N GLY A 137 8.54 6.48 12.61
CA GLY A 137 9.78 5.92 12.05
C GLY A 137 10.70 5.23 13.07
N GLY A 138 10.15 4.90 14.25
CA GLY A 138 10.83 4.15 15.30
C GLY A 138 10.73 2.65 15.06
N LEU A 139 11.15 2.19 13.87
CA LEU A 139 11.10 0.78 13.50
C LEU A 139 11.84 -0.04 14.55
N HIS A 140 11.19 -1.06 15.09
CA HIS A 140 11.82 -1.91 16.10
C HIS A 140 12.74 -2.92 15.39
N PRO A 141 14.01 -3.09 15.79
CA PRO A 141 14.94 -4.00 15.11
C PRO A 141 14.36 -5.41 14.93
N ASP A 142 13.73 -5.92 15.99
CA ASP A 142 13.10 -7.24 16.02
C ASP A 142 11.77 -7.36 15.24
N LEU A 143 11.07 -6.24 14.99
CA LEU A 143 9.76 -6.24 14.29
C LEU A 143 9.84 -5.58 12.92
N ARG A 144 11.07 -5.36 12.43
CA ARG A 144 11.35 -4.55 11.24
C ARG A 144 10.59 -5.07 10.01
N PHE A 145 10.54 -6.38 9.82
CA PHE A 145 9.81 -6.97 8.69
C PHE A 145 8.32 -6.61 8.72
N ALA A 146 7.64 -6.85 9.86
CA ALA A 146 6.22 -6.56 10.01
C ALA A 146 5.91 -5.06 9.88
N ASP A 147 6.75 -4.22 10.49
CA ASP A 147 6.60 -2.76 10.39
C ASP A 147 6.78 -2.28 8.93
N VAL A 148 7.77 -2.81 8.22
CA VAL A 148 8.02 -2.49 6.80
C VAL A 148 6.89 -3.00 5.91
N LEU A 149 6.39 -4.22 6.16
CA LEU A 149 5.31 -4.82 5.39
C LEU A 149 4.03 -3.95 5.45
N LEU A 150 3.64 -3.50 6.66
CA LEU A 150 2.50 -2.60 6.82
C LEU A 150 2.78 -1.22 6.22
N ALA A 151 3.98 -0.68 6.39
CA ALA A 151 4.33 0.63 5.82
C ALA A 151 4.33 0.62 4.28
N ASP A 152 4.77 -0.48 3.65
CA ASP A 152 4.71 -0.67 2.20
C ASP A 152 3.28 -0.91 1.72
N ALA A 153 2.47 -1.63 2.49
CA ALA A 153 1.04 -1.73 2.21
C ALA A 153 0.39 -0.35 2.18
N LEU A 154 0.68 0.54 3.13
CA LEU A 154 0.15 1.91 3.16
C LEU A 154 0.48 2.73 1.89
N THR A 155 1.61 2.48 1.21
CA THR A 155 1.91 3.18 -0.06
C THR A 155 0.91 2.87 -1.17
N SER A 156 0.35 1.66 -1.17
CA SER A 156 -0.71 1.26 -2.11
C SER A 156 -2.06 1.93 -1.81
N TYR A 157 -2.22 2.50 -0.61
CA TYR A 157 -3.39 3.30 -0.20
C TYR A 157 -3.21 4.82 -0.41
N ALA A 158 -2.12 5.28 -1.04
CA ALA A 158 -1.86 6.71 -1.20
C ALA A 158 -3.06 7.49 -1.78
N LYS A 159 -3.63 7.01 -2.89
CA LYS A 159 -4.80 7.64 -3.51
C LYS A 159 -6.07 7.56 -2.64
N VAL A 160 -6.29 6.42 -1.98
CA VAL A 160 -7.40 6.21 -1.02
C VAL A 160 -7.30 7.19 0.15
N LEU A 161 -6.09 7.48 0.64
CA LEU A 161 -5.87 8.51 1.67
C LEU A 161 -6.16 9.92 1.16
N GLY A 162 -5.88 10.19 -0.11
CA GLY A 162 -6.28 11.43 -0.78
C GLY A 162 -7.79 11.62 -0.79
N ASP A 163 -8.53 10.58 -1.18
CA ASP A 163 -10.00 10.61 -1.19
C ASP A 163 -10.59 10.69 0.21
N PHE A 164 -10.00 9.96 1.16
CA PHE A 164 -10.37 10.06 2.56
C PHE A 164 -10.21 11.49 3.09
N ALA A 165 -9.10 12.16 2.79
CA ALA A 165 -8.88 13.55 3.20
C ALA A 165 -9.91 14.50 2.61
N VAL A 166 -10.28 14.31 1.33
CA VAL A 166 -11.37 15.08 0.68
C VAL A 166 -12.71 14.81 1.35
N CYS A 167 -13.07 13.55 1.63
CA CYS A 167 -14.31 13.21 2.32
C CYS A 167 -14.42 13.89 3.69
N VAL A 168 -13.33 13.85 4.47
CA VAL A 168 -13.25 14.53 5.77
C VAL A 168 -13.41 16.04 5.61
N CYS A 169 -12.74 16.65 4.63
CA CYS A 169 -12.87 18.08 4.40
C CYS A 169 -14.29 18.47 4.00
N MET A 170 -14.93 17.73 3.07
CA MET A 170 -16.31 17.99 2.65
C MET A 170 -17.25 17.98 3.85
N PHE A 171 -17.15 16.95 4.71
CA PHE A 171 -17.96 16.81 5.91
C PHE A 171 -17.87 18.04 6.83
N PHE A 172 -16.66 18.55 7.10
CA PHE A 172 -16.46 19.72 7.97
C PHE A 172 -16.77 21.06 7.28
N SER A 173 -16.74 21.13 5.94
CA SER A 173 -17.07 22.33 5.17
C SER A 173 -18.55 22.44 4.79
N GLY A 174 -19.43 21.63 5.40
CA GLY A 174 -20.87 21.63 5.11
C GLY A 174 -21.25 21.06 3.74
N HIS A 175 -20.30 20.47 3.01
CA HIS A 175 -20.55 19.80 1.73
C HIS A 175 -20.84 18.31 1.98
N SER A 176 -21.82 17.75 1.27
CA SER A 176 -22.13 16.33 1.42
C SER A 176 -21.00 15.45 0.87
N SER A 177 -20.35 14.66 1.73
CA SER A 177 -19.29 13.72 1.32
C SER A 177 -19.80 12.58 0.42
N THR A 178 -21.13 12.38 0.36
CA THR A 178 -21.79 11.43 -0.54
C THR A 178 -22.28 12.08 -1.84
N ASN A 179 -21.93 13.34 -2.12
CA ASN A 179 -22.31 13.99 -3.37
C ASN A 179 -21.87 13.14 -4.58
N PRO A 180 -22.79 12.83 -5.53
CA PRO A 180 -22.47 12.06 -6.72
C PRO A 180 -21.31 12.64 -7.54
N ILE A 181 -21.14 13.96 -7.47
CA ILE A 181 -19.98 14.68 -8.01
C ILE A 181 -19.14 15.17 -6.81
N PRO A 182 -18.14 14.39 -6.36
CA PRO A 182 -17.35 14.77 -5.19
C PRO A 182 -16.52 16.02 -5.47
N ASN A 183 -16.55 16.98 -4.54
CA ASN A 183 -15.75 18.18 -4.65
C ASN A 183 -14.28 17.88 -4.27
N ARG A 184 -13.49 17.45 -5.25
CA ARG A 184 -12.05 17.13 -5.06
C ARG A 184 -11.16 18.34 -4.79
N SER A 185 -11.68 19.56 -4.90
CA SER A 185 -11.00 20.78 -4.46
C SER A 185 -11.36 21.17 -3.02
N ALA A 186 -12.22 20.40 -2.33
CA ALA A 186 -12.47 20.58 -0.91
C ALA A 186 -11.15 20.49 -0.12
N GLY A 187 -10.83 21.56 0.62
CA GLY A 187 -9.57 21.69 1.35
C GLY A 187 -8.42 22.30 0.54
N GLY A 188 -8.70 22.77 -0.67
CA GLY A 188 -7.77 23.48 -1.54
C GLY A 188 -6.94 22.56 -2.45
N LYS A 189 -6.22 23.19 -3.39
CA LYS A 189 -5.44 22.53 -4.46
C LYS A 189 -4.44 21.47 -3.94
N TYR A 190 -3.98 21.59 -2.71
CA TYR A 190 -2.87 20.79 -2.17
C TYR A 190 -3.27 19.73 -1.14
N LEU A 191 -4.51 19.67 -0.65
CA LEU A 191 -4.91 18.71 0.39
C LEU A 191 -4.72 17.26 -0.08
N MET A 192 -5.32 16.89 -1.21
CA MET A 192 -5.22 15.54 -1.75
C MET A 192 -3.77 15.16 -2.07
N PRO A 193 -2.96 15.96 -2.80
CA PRO A 193 -1.55 15.68 -3.03
C PRO A 193 -0.73 15.49 -1.74
N LEU A 194 -0.97 16.31 -0.71
CA LEU A 194 -0.29 16.17 0.58
C LEU A 194 -0.68 14.85 1.26
N ALA A 195 -1.97 14.51 1.30
CA ALA A 195 -2.44 13.25 1.86
C ALA A 195 -1.87 12.02 1.13
N MET A 196 -1.83 12.07 -0.21
CA MET A 196 -1.21 11.03 -1.04
C MET A 196 0.30 10.88 -0.79
N SER A 197 0.98 11.97 -0.40
CA SER A 197 2.42 11.96 -0.12
C SER A 197 2.78 11.33 1.23
N ILE A 198 1.83 11.24 2.17
CA ILE A 198 2.08 10.78 3.55
C ILE A 198 2.73 9.39 3.60
N PRO A 199 2.22 8.33 2.93
CA PRO A 199 2.85 7.01 2.97
C PRO A 199 4.30 7.01 2.46
N TYR A 200 4.58 7.75 1.39
CA TYR A 200 5.91 7.87 0.82
C TYR A 200 6.86 8.64 1.74
N LEU A 201 6.38 9.70 2.41
CA LEU A 201 7.14 10.45 3.41
C LEU A 201 7.50 9.57 4.62
N ILE A 202 6.55 8.76 5.10
CA ILE A 202 6.79 7.80 6.17
C ILE A 202 7.95 6.86 5.78
N ARG A 203 7.89 6.23 4.61
CA ARG A 203 8.92 5.29 4.14
C ARG A 203 10.26 5.96 3.87
N PHE A 204 10.26 7.13 3.23
CA PHE A 204 11.45 7.95 3.01
C PHE A 204 12.17 8.22 4.34
N ARG A 205 11.45 8.73 5.33
CA ARG A 205 11.99 9.04 6.66
C ARG A 205 12.48 7.80 7.39
N GLN A 206 11.74 6.70 7.35
CA GLN A 206 12.17 5.43 7.93
C GLN A 206 13.49 4.94 7.34
N CYS A 207 13.64 5.00 6.02
CA CYS A 207 14.86 4.57 5.35
C CYS A 207 16.06 5.44 5.74
N LEU A 208 15.90 6.76 5.87
CA LEU A 208 16.95 7.65 6.35
C LEU A 208 17.34 7.37 7.81
N ILE A 209 16.37 7.10 8.69
CA ILE A 209 16.63 6.73 10.09
C ILE A 209 17.45 5.44 10.15
N GLU A 210 17.08 4.44 9.35
CA GLU A 210 17.81 3.17 9.28
C GLU A 210 19.24 3.35 8.75
N TYR A 211 19.44 4.21 7.73
CA TYR A 211 20.79 4.57 7.28
C TYR A 211 21.64 5.16 8.41
N VAL A 212 21.09 6.12 9.16
CA VAL A 212 21.77 6.76 10.29
C VAL A 212 22.07 5.74 11.39
N ARG A 213 21.14 4.83 11.69
CA ARG A 213 21.34 3.75 12.66
C ARG A 213 22.44 2.79 12.22
N ALA A 214 22.44 2.37 10.96
CA ALA A 214 23.47 1.49 10.41
C ALA A 214 24.86 2.16 10.46
N ARG A 215 24.93 3.45 10.09
CA ARG A 215 26.16 4.24 10.20
C ARG A 215 26.67 4.31 11.65
N ARG A 216 25.79 4.55 12.63
CA ARG A 216 26.16 4.62 14.06
C ARG A 216 26.66 3.28 14.61
N LYS A 217 26.18 2.16 14.08
CA LYS A 217 26.62 0.81 14.43
C LYS A 217 27.91 0.38 13.72
N GLY A 218 28.49 1.20 12.85
CA GLY A 218 29.74 0.90 12.16
C GLY A 218 29.60 -0.01 10.94
N PHE A 219 28.39 -0.24 10.42
CA PHE A 219 28.21 -1.09 9.23
C PHE A 219 28.95 -0.53 8.00
N PRO A 220 29.52 -1.40 7.14
CA PRO A 220 30.19 -1.00 5.89
C PRO A 220 29.31 -0.14 4.98
N PHE A 221 29.93 0.68 4.11
CA PHE A 221 29.18 1.55 3.19
C PHE A 221 28.23 0.77 2.27
N ALA A 222 28.69 -0.38 1.78
CA ALA A 222 27.93 -1.26 0.89
C ALA A 222 26.61 -1.75 1.52
N GLU A 223 26.61 -2.03 2.82
CA GLU A 223 25.41 -2.46 3.54
C GLU A 223 24.48 -1.28 3.84
N ARG A 224 25.03 -0.14 4.28
CA ARG A 224 24.18 1.02 4.62
C ARG A 224 23.60 1.72 3.39
N ARG A 225 24.28 1.74 2.23
CA ARG A 225 23.79 2.43 1.01
C ARG A 225 22.44 1.89 0.51
N VAL A 226 22.10 0.64 0.83
CA VAL A 226 20.79 0.06 0.49
C VAL A 226 19.64 0.89 1.07
N HIS A 227 19.82 1.46 2.26
CA HIS A 227 18.82 2.32 2.89
C HIS A 227 18.67 3.66 2.16
N LEU A 228 19.77 4.22 1.62
CA LEU A 228 19.71 5.44 0.81
C LEU A 228 18.98 5.18 -0.50
N TYR A 229 19.29 4.09 -1.21
CA TYR A 229 18.56 3.74 -2.43
C TYR A 229 17.08 3.48 -2.16
N ASN A 230 16.74 2.85 -1.04
CA ASN A 230 15.35 2.68 -0.65
C ASN A 230 14.67 4.03 -0.38
N SER A 231 15.35 4.95 0.30
CA SER A 231 14.84 6.30 0.53
C SER A 231 14.61 7.05 -0.80
N ALA A 232 15.55 6.94 -1.74
CA ALA A 232 15.46 7.56 -3.06
C ALA A 232 14.29 6.98 -3.87
N LYS A 233 14.05 5.66 -3.78
CA LYS A 233 12.87 5.01 -4.36
C LYS A 233 11.59 5.67 -3.89
N TYR A 234 11.36 5.80 -2.58
CA TYR A 234 10.12 6.44 -2.08
C TYR A 234 10.09 7.95 -2.38
N ALA A 235 11.23 8.63 -2.35
CA ALA A 235 11.32 10.04 -2.70
C ALA A 235 10.95 10.32 -4.17
N SER A 236 11.21 9.38 -5.07
CA SER A 236 10.86 9.51 -6.49
C SER A 236 9.35 9.64 -6.75
N ALA A 237 8.49 9.35 -5.77
CA ALA A 237 7.05 9.56 -5.88
C ALA A 237 6.65 11.04 -5.74
N PHE A 238 7.42 11.86 -5.00
CA PHE A 238 7.06 13.26 -4.74
C PHE A 238 7.01 14.12 -6.00
N PRO A 239 7.97 14.03 -6.95
CA PRO A 239 7.88 14.78 -8.19
C PRO A 239 6.64 14.41 -9.02
N VAL A 240 6.23 13.13 -9.02
CA VAL A 240 5.01 12.70 -9.72
C VAL A 240 3.77 13.36 -9.13
N ILE A 241 3.65 13.31 -7.79
CA ILE A 241 2.50 13.90 -7.07
C ILE A 241 2.49 15.41 -7.23
N LEU A 242 3.63 16.08 -7.09
CA LEU A 242 3.77 17.52 -7.23
C LEU A 242 3.43 17.99 -8.63
N CYS A 243 4.02 17.38 -9.67
CA CYS A 243 3.74 17.77 -11.05
C CYS A 243 2.27 17.52 -11.42
N SER A 244 1.66 16.43 -10.92
CA SER A 244 0.22 16.17 -11.10
C SER A 244 -0.63 17.27 -10.45
N ALA A 245 -0.30 17.68 -9.23
CA ALA A 245 -1.00 18.76 -8.53
C ALA A 245 -0.85 20.12 -9.23
N LEU A 246 0.34 20.43 -9.73
CA LEU A 246 0.61 21.67 -10.46
C LEU A 246 -0.17 21.72 -11.77
N GLN A 247 -0.20 20.62 -12.54
CA GLN A 247 -0.94 20.53 -13.79
C GLN A 247 -2.45 20.67 -13.60
N ARG A 248 -3.05 20.03 -12.58
CA ARG A 248 -4.50 20.11 -12.31
C ARG A 248 -4.98 21.52 -11.98
N GLY A 249 -4.14 22.35 -11.39
CA GLY A 249 -4.47 23.76 -11.13
C GLY A 249 -3.67 24.71 -11.99
N TYR A 250 -3.33 24.31 -13.21
CA TYR A 250 -2.66 25.17 -14.18
C TYR A 250 -3.69 26.11 -14.80
N ASN A 251 -3.47 27.42 -14.69
CA ASN A 251 -4.32 28.45 -15.28
C ASN A 251 -3.48 29.28 -16.27
N PRO A 252 -3.76 29.24 -17.60
CA PRO A 252 -2.99 29.98 -18.60
C PRO A 252 -2.90 31.50 -18.35
N ASP A 253 -3.88 32.07 -17.64
CA ASP A 253 -3.97 33.50 -17.37
C ASP A 253 -3.11 33.95 -16.17
N GLU A 254 -2.53 32.99 -15.43
CA GLU A 254 -1.67 33.26 -14.28
C GLU A 254 -0.18 33.04 -14.62
N PRO A 255 0.75 33.81 -14.02
CA PRO A 255 2.17 33.59 -14.22
C PRO A 255 2.63 32.28 -13.56
N HIS A 256 3.14 31.33 -14.36
CA HIS A 256 3.70 30.07 -13.89
C HIS A 256 5.20 29.96 -14.18
N ILE A 257 5.95 29.31 -13.28
CA ILE A 257 7.39 29.04 -13.46
C ILE A 257 7.66 28.14 -14.67
N PHE A 258 6.76 27.19 -14.94
CA PHE A 258 6.88 26.23 -16.03
C PHE A 258 5.66 26.31 -16.95
N SER A 259 5.87 26.15 -18.26
CA SER A 259 4.76 25.96 -19.20
C SER A 259 4.04 24.63 -18.96
N GLN A 260 2.77 24.53 -19.36
CA GLN A 260 1.99 23.29 -19.27
C GLN A 260 2.71 22.11 -19.97
N SER A 261 3.29 22.34 -21.15
CA SER A 261 4.04 21.32 -21.90
C SER A 261 5.30 20.87 -21.17
N THR A 262 5.98 21.78 -20.46
CA THR A 262 7.16 21.47 -19.66
C THR A 262 6.78 20.68 -18.41
N LEU A 263 5.72 21.09 -17.70
CA LEU A 263 5.18 20.32 -16.58
C LEU A 263 4.79 18.90 -16.99
N SER A 264 4.18 18.75 -18.16
CA SER A 264 3.76 17.44 -18.71
C SER A 264 4.94 16.52 -18.98
N ARG A 265 6.02 17.06 -19.58
CA ARG A 265 7.28 16.32 -19.80
C ARG A 265 7.98 15.95 -18.50
N LEU A 266 8.03 16.88 -17.53
CA LEU A 266 8.60 16.62 -16.20
C LEU A 266 7.82 15.55 -15.44
N TRP A 267 6.49 15.60 -15.51
CA TRP A 267 5.63 14.59 -14.91
C TRP A 267 5.85 13.21 -15.55
N LEU A 268 5.90 13.12 -16.88
CA LEU A 268 6.15 11.86 -17.57
C LEU A 268 7.52 11.28 -17.19
N LEU A 269 8.55 12.12 -17.15
CA LEU A 269 9.89 11.71 -16.70
C LEU A 269 9.85 11.19 -15.25
N ALA A 270 9.20 11.92 -14.34
CA ALA A 270 9.05 11.50 -12.95
C ALA A 270 8.30 10.16 -12.83
N VAL A 271 7.24 9.98 -13.62
CA VAL A 271 6.45 8.74 -13.71
C VAL A 271 7.34 7.57 -14.14
N VAL A 272 8.12 7.74 -15.21
CA VAL A 272 9.00 6.70 -15.74
C VAL A 272 10.07 6.33 -14.72
N ILE A 273 10.73 7.32 -14.11
CA ILE A 273 11.75 7.10 -13.07
C ILE A 273 11.14 6.36 -11.88
N ASN A 274 10.02 6.85 -11.35
CA ASN A 274 9.37 6.23 -10.19
C ASN A 274 8.94 4.79 -10.47
N SER A 275 8.32 4.54 -11.64
CA SER A 275 7.79 3.24 -12.01
C SER A 275 8.90 2.22 -12.24
N LEU A 276 9.93 2.58 -13.01
CA LEU A 276 11.06 1.68 -13.28
C LEU A 276 11.90 1.41 -12.02
N PHE A 277 12.18 2.43 -11.21
CA PHE A 277 12.94 2.23 -9.97
C PHE A 277 12.16 1.36 -8.99
N SER A 278 10.86 1.61 -8.86
CA SER A 278 9.97 0.77 -8.06
C SER A 278 9.92 -0.68 -8.53
N PHE A 279 9.76 -0.91 -9.83
CA PHE A 279 9.69 -2.25 -10.43
C PHE A 279 11.01 -3.00 -10.24
N TYR A 280 12.13 -2.33 -10.50
CA TYR A 280 13.45 -2.86 -10.19
C TYR A 280 13.56 -3.27 -8.72
N TRP A 281 13.08 -2.42 -7.80
CA TRP A 281 13.15 -2.70 -6.38
C TRP A 281 12.33 -3.93 -5.98
N ASP A 282 11.10 -4.04 -6.47
CA ASP A 282 10.22 -5.15 -6.15
C ASP A 282 10.86 -6.49 -6.58
N ILE A 283 11.44 -6.55 -7.77
CA ILE A 283 12.09 -7.75 -8.30
C ILE A 283 13.45 -8.01 -7.65
N ALA A 284 14.37 -7.05 -7.69
CA ALA A 284 15.76 -7.25 -7.31
C ALA A 284 16.00 -7.26 -5.80
N ARG A 285 15.17 -6.54 -5.03
CA ARG A 285 15.41 -6.33 -3.58
C ARG A 285 14.36 -6.99 -2.71
N ASP A 286 13.08 -6.80 -3.03
CA ASP A 286 12.01 -7.33 -2.19
C ASP A 286 11.81 -8.84 -2.43
N TRP A 287 11.86 -9.28 -3.69
CA TRP A 287 11.78 -10.71 -4.06
C TRP A 287 13.15 -11.36 -4.24
N GLU A 288 14.22 -10.58 -4.31
CA GLU A 288 15.61 -11.04 -4.45
C GLU A 288 15.82 -11.95 -5.68
N LEU A 289 15.19 -11.58 -6.79
CA LEU A 289 15.32 -12.29 -8.05
C LEU A 289 16.57 -11.83 -8.79
N THR A 290 17.14 -12.72 -9.61
CA THR A 290 18.42 -12.50 -10.30
C THR A 290 18.25 -11.80 -11.65
N LEU A 291 17.03 -11.45 -12.06
CA LEU A 291 16.70 -10.88 -13.37
C LEU A 291 17.57 -9.68 -13.77
N PHE A 292 17.98 -8.84 -12.81
CA PHE A 292 18.81 -7.66 -13.05
C PHE A 292 20.28 -7.84 -12.64
N SER A 293 20.73 -9.07 -12.40
CA SER A 293 22.11 -9.41 -12.00
C SER A 293 22.86 -10.19 -13.10
N SER A 294 24.17 -10.34 -12.92
CA SER A 294 25.03 -11.22 -13.75
C SER A 294 24.56 -12.69 -13.68
N ARG A 295 24.00 -13.10 -12.54
CA ARG A 295 23.50 -14.46 -12.28
C ARG A 295 22.19 -14.81 -13.00
N ARG A 296 21.62 -13.91 -13.82
CA ARG A 296 20.31 -14.17 -14.48
C ARG A 296 20.28 -15.42 -15.35
N SER A 297 21.42 -15.84 -15.90
CA SER A 297 21.53 -16.98 -16.83
C SER A 297 22.34 -18.15 -16.26
N SER A 298 22.57 -18.21 -14.94
CA SER A 298 23.29 -19.34 -14.36
C SER A 298 22.50 -20.64 -14.55
N GLY A 299 23.19 -21.73 -14.87
CA GLY A 299 22.57 -23.04 -15.11
C GLY A 299 21.88 -23.65 -13.88
N ASP A 300 22.17 -23.15 -12.68
CA ASP A 300 21.69 -23.70 -11.41
C ASP A 300 20.21 -23.40 -11.13
N HIS A 301 19.61 -22.47 -11.86
CA HIS A 301 18.21 -22.07 -11.65
C HIS A 301 17.58 -21.47 -12.92
N PRO A 302 16.23 -21.44 -13.01
CA PRO A 302 15.53 -20.79 -14.12
C PRO A 302 15.95 -19.32 -14.30
N TYR A 303 15.85 -18.85 -15.55
CA TYR A 303 16.30 -17.52 -15.95
C TYR A 303 15.73 -16.42 -15.06
N GLY A 304 16.61 -15.61 -14.48
CA GLY A 304 16.26 -14.44 -13.67
C GLY A 304 15.58 -14.74 -12.34
N LEU A 305 15.46 -16.01 -11.91
CA LEU A 305 14.94 -16.39 -10.60
C LEU A 305 16.07 -16.72 -9.61
N ARG A 306 15.78 -16.73 -8.31
CA ARG A 306 16.73 -17.13 -7.24
C ARG A 306 16.80 -18.64 -7.09
N SER A 307 17.93 -19.22 -6.67
CA SER A 307 18.11 -20.68 -6.52
C SER A 307 17.14 -21.31 -5.51
N ASN A 308 17.08 -20.76 -4.31
CA ASN A 308 16.23 -21.26 -3.24
C ASN A 308 14.82 -20.65 -3.31
N ARG A 309 13.83 -21.50 -3.64
CA ARG A 309 12.42 -21.15 -3.80
C ARG A 309 11.56 -22.17 -3.09
N HIS A 310 10.55 -21.70 -2.37
CA HIS A 310 9.54 -22.54 -1.73
C HIS A 310 8.36 -22.77 -2.67
N PHE A 311 7.95 -21.76 -3.43
CA PHE A 311 7.01 -21.94 -4.53
C PHE A 311 7.74 -22.66 -5.67
N VAL A 312 7.47 -23.95 -5.85
CA VAL A 312 8.17 -24.79 -6.83
C VAL A 312 7.88 -24.34 -8.27
N ASN A 313 6.66 -23.87 -8.53
CA ASN A 313 6.24 -23.48 -9.87
C ASN A 313 6.84 -22.12 -10.27
N LYS A 314 7.79 -22.15 -11.22
CA LYS A 314 8.45 -20.96 -11.80
C LYS A 314 7.46 -20.00 -12.47
N GLU A 315 6.35 -20.50 -13.02
CA GLU A 315 5.36 -19.68 -13.72
C GLU A 315 4.67 -18.68 -12.77
N LEU A 316 4.58 -19.00 -11.47
CA LEU A 316 4.06 -18.07 -10.47
C LEU A 316 4.94 -16.81 -10.35
N TYR A 317 6.27 -16.98 -10.43
CA TYR A 317 7.20 -15.84 -10.36
C TYR A 317 7.14 -15.00 -11.62
N TYR A 318 7.14 -15.63 -12.80
CA TYR A 318 7.05 -14.89 -14.06
C TYR A 318 5.70 -14.18 -14.19
N GLY A 319 4.60 -14.83 -13.80
CA GLY A 319 3.28 -14.21 -13.72
C GLY A 319 3.29 -13.01 -12.77
N ALA A 320 3.89 -13.13 -11.59
CA ALA A 320 3.98 -12.02 -10.64
C ALA A 320 4.83 -10.86 -11.17
N ILE A 321 5.95 -11.12 -11.86
CA ILE A 321 6.78 -10.10 -12.53
C ILE A 321 5.96 -9.34 -13.57
N ILE A 322 5.24 -10.06 -14.45
CA ILE A 322 4.43 -9.46 -15.51
C ILE A 322 3.29 -8.64 -14.91
N ILE A 323 2.56 -9.20 -13.95
CA ILE A 323 1.45 -8.50 -13.29
C ILE A 323 1.96 -7.26 -12.55
N ASP A 324 3.10 -7.33 -11.87
CA ASP A 324 3.67 -6.17 -11.19
C ASP A 324 4.06 -5.08 -12.19
N PHE A 325 4.71 -5.44 -13.31
CA PHE A 325 5.06 -4.49 -14.38
C PHE A 325 3.82 -3.78 -14.94
N LEU A 326 2.80 -4.55 -15.35
CA LEU A 326 1.58 -4.00 -15.94
C LEU A 326 0.81 -3.13 -14.96
N LEU A 327 0.64 -3.60 -13.72
CA LEU A 327 -0.11 -2.86 -12.71
C LEU A 327 0.67 -1.66 -12.17
N ARG A 328 2.01 -1.61 -12.24
CA ARG A 328 2.77 -0.40 -11.88
C ARG A 328 2.41 0.77 -12.79
N GLY A 329 2.17 0.51 -14.08
CA GLY A 329 1.70 1.53 -15.02
C GLY A 329 0.36 2.15 -14.62
N THR A 330 -0.50 1.38 -13.93
CA THR A 330 -1.82 1.89 -13.48
C THR A 330 -1.72 2.97 -12.42
N TRP A 331 -0.67 2.97 -11.59
CA TRP A 331 -0.44 4.03 -10.60
C TRP A 331 -0.21 5.39 -11.27
N SER A 332 0.53 5.39 -12.39
CA SER A 332 0.79 6.59 -13.18
C SER A 332 -0.45 7.09 -13.89
N VAL A 333 -1.31 6.18 -14.38
CA VAL A 333 -2.59 6.53 -15.02
C VAL A 333 -3.50 7.31 -14.06
N LYS A 334 -3.59 6.91 -12.78
CA LYS A 334 -4.37 7.62 -11.74
C LYS A 334 -3.97 9.08 -11.51
N LEU A 335 -2.71 9.40 -11.81
CA LEU A 335 -2.11 10.71 -11.57
C LEU A 335 -2.01 11.55 -12.83
N SER A 336 -2.32 10.98 -14.00
CA SER A 336 -2.30 11.68 -15.28
C SER A 336 -3.47 12.66 -15.37
N PRO A 337 -3.23 13.97 -15.47
CA PRO A 337 -4.29 14.94 -15.76
C PRO A 337 -4.59 15.04 -17.26
N HIS A 338 -3.91 14.27 -18.11
CA HIS A 338 -4.23 14.21 -19.55
C HIS A 338 -5.28 13.13 -19.86
N LEU A 339 -5.59 12.28 -18.88
CA LEU A 339 -6.63 11.26 -18.96
C LEU A 339 -7.85 11.71 -18.14
N ASP A 340 -8.19 13.00 -18.20
CA ASP A 340 -9.31 13.57 -17.46
C ASP A 340 -10.59 12.80 -17.73
N HIS A 341 -10.84 12.31 -18.94
CA HIS A 341 -11.99 11.44 -19.24
C HIS A 341 -12.03 10.10 -18.47
N ILE A 342 -10.88 9.46 -18.19
CA ILE A 342 -10.82 8.24 -17.36
C ILE A 342 -10.86 8.59 -15.87
N ASN A 343 -10.37 9.77 -15.49
CA ASN A 343 -10.48 10.29 -14.13
C ASN A 343 -11.90 10.80 -13.80
N GLU A 344 -12.65 11.25 -14.80
CA GLU A 344 -14.06 11.65 -14.74
C GLU A 344 -14.97 10.44 -14.56
N MET A 345 -14.54 9.26 -15.04
CA MET A 345 -15.17 7.99 -14.72
C MET A 345 -14.76 7.56 -13.32
N GLU A 346 -15.57 7.90 -12.32
CA GLU A 346 -15.36 7.56 -10.90
C GLU A 346 -15.14 6.04 -10.68
N GLY A 347 -15.70 5.20 -11.57
CA GLY A 347 -15.48 3.75 -11.58
C GLY A 347 -14.10 3.32 -12.07
N GLY A 348 -13.51 4.05 -13.02
CA GLY A 348 -12.15 3.79 -13.52
C GLY A 348 -11.11 4.00 -12.43
N ILE A 349 -11.15 5.15 -11.74
CA ILE A 349 -10.26 5.43 -10.60
C ILE A 349 -10.39 4.35 -9.52
N PHE A 350 -11.63 4.00 -9.15
CA PHE A 350 -11.90 2.98 -8.15
C PHE A 350 -11.34 1.60 -8.54
N LEU A 351 -11.52 1.18 -9.79
CA LEU A 351 -10.92 -0.06 -10.30
C LEU A 351 -9.40 -0.04 -10.19
N LEU A 352 -8.76 1.08 -10.55
CA LEU A 352 -7.31 1.20 -10.45
C LEU A 352 -6.85 1.12 -8.98
N GLU A 353 -7.62 1.64 -8.02
CA GLU A 353 -7.34 1.46 -6.58
C GLU A 353 -7.39 -0.01 -6.17
N LEU A 354 -8.42 -0.75 -6.60
CA LEU A 354 -8.53 -2.20 -6.36
C LEU A 354 -7.34 -2.96 -6.96
N LEU A 355 -6.94 -2.64 -8.19
CA LEU A 355 -5.80 -3.25 -8.85
C LEU A 355 -4.48 -2.99 -8.13
N GLU A 356 -4.28 -1.80 -7.55
CA GLU A 356 -3.08 -1.48 -6.78
C GLU A 356 -3.03 -2.26 -5.46
N ILE A 357 -4.17 -2.46 -4.78
CA ILE A 357 -4.22 -3.32 -3.60
C ILE A 357 -3.99 -4.79 -3.98
N PHE A 358 -4.56 -5.25 -5.10
CA PHE A 358 -4.34 -6.60 -5.62
C PHE A 358 -2.88 -6.86 -5.97
N ARG A 359 -2.21 -5.91 -6.63
CA ARG A 359 -0.76 -5.98 -6.92
C ARG A 359 0.05 -6.17 -5.63
N ARG A 360 -0.24 -5.36 -4.59
CA ARG A 360 0.42 -5.47 -3.29
C ARG A 360 0.13 -6.80 -2.58
N TRP A 361 -1.08 -7.33 -2.75
CA TRP A 361 -1.45 -8.65 -2.25
C TRP A 361 -0.57 -9.74 -2.87
N ILE A 362 -0.38 -9.75 -4.20
CA ILE A 362 0.55 -10.67 -4.87
C ILE A 362 1.98 -10.49 -4.34
N TRP A 363 2.45 -9.24 -4.29
CA TRP A 363 3.81 -8.91 -3.83
C TRP A 363 4.11 -9.45 -2.43
N THR A 364 3.09 -9.52 -1.55
CA THR A 364 3.24 -9.98 -0.17
C THR A 364 3.68 -11.44 -0.09
N PHE A 365 3.17 -12.32 -0.98
CA PHE A 365 3.56 -13.74 -0.98
C PHE A 365 5.07 -13.92 -1.20
N PHE A 366 5.60 -13.30 -2.25
CA PHE A 366 7.01 -13.41 -2.62
C PHE A 366 7.91 -12.69 -1.61
N ARG A 367 7.48 -11.54 -1.08
CA ARG A 367 8.22 -10.83 -0.04
C ARG A 367 8.33 -11.65 1.24
N VAL A 368 7.25 -12.28 1.67
CA VAL A 368 7.21 -13.15 2.87
C VAL A 368 8.01 -14.41 2.64
N GLU A 369 7.85 -15.08 1.50
CA GLU A 369 8.64 -16.25 1.14
C GLU A 369 10.15 -15.94 1.21
N LYS A 370 10.56 -14.80 0.64
CA LYS A 370 11.95 -14.36 0.67
C LYS A 370 12.47 -14.21 2.10
N GLU A 371 11.72 -13.52 2.95
CA GLU A 371 12.09 -13.37 4.35
C GLU A 371 12.15 -14.72 5.09
N TRP A 372 11.32 -15.69 4.68
CA TRP A 372 11.19 -16.98 5.37
C TRP A 372 12.37 -17.87 5.11
N ILE A 373 12.81 -17.90 3.86
CA ILE A 373 14.02 -18.58 3.45
C ILE A 373 15.23 -18.01 4.19
N LEU A 374 15.35 -16.68 4.28
CA LEU A 374 16.43 -16.04 5.03
C LEU A 374 16.41 -16.42 6.53
N THR A 375 15.25 -16.32 7.17
CA THR A 375 15.12 -16.62 8.61
C THR A 375 15.46 -18.09 8.91
N ARG A 376 15.09 -19.03 8.03
CA ARG A 376 15.45 -20.45 8.16
C ARG A 376 16.93 -20.72 7.91
N GLY A 377 17.52 -20.06 6.91
CA GLY A 377 18.95 -20.15 6.62
C GLY A 377 19.80 -19.67 7.80
N SER A 378 19.46 -18.52 8.38
CA SER A 378 20.14 -17.99 9.57
C SER A 378 19.91 -18.84 10.83
N GLY A 379 18.74 -19.49 10.98
CA GLY A 379 18.49 -20.41 12.09
C GLY A 379 19.30 -21.72 12.00
N ALA A 380 19.57 -22.20 10.78
CA ALA A 380 20.46 -23.34 10.56
C ALA A 380 21.94 -22.98 10.79
N LEU A 381 22.34 -21.75 10.42
CA LEU A 381 23.70 -21.24 10.66
C LEU A 381 23.94 -20.84 12.13
N GLY A 382 22.94 -20.29 12.81
CA GLY A 382 22.99 -19.92 14.24
C GLY A 382 22.93 -21.10 15.22
N LEU A 383 22.66 -22.32 14.74
CA LEU A 383 22.91 -23.56 15.49
C LEU A 383 24.40 -23.97 15.45
N LEU A 384 25.20 -23.35 14.57
CA LEU A 384 26.64 -23.56 14.46
C LEU A 384 27.46 -22.41 15.08
N GLU A 385 26.89 -21.21 15.19
CA GLU A 385 27.53 -20.08 15.87
C GLU A 385 26.57 -19.44 16.89
N GLY A 386 26.91 -19.60 18.16
CA GLY A 386 26.18 -19.00 19.26
C GLY A 386 26.29 -17.47 19.25
N GLY A 387 25.13 -16.80 19.17
CA GLY A 387 24.93 -15.44 19.64
C GLY A 387 25.65 -14.34 18.85
N ASP A 388 24.99 -13.80 17.83
CA ASP A 388 24.67 -12.37 17.77
C ASP A 388 23.76 -12.08 16.56
N GLY A 389 22.54 -11.61 16.87
CA GLY A 389 21.52 -11.31 15.89
C GLY A 389 21.84 -10.06 15.08
N VAL A 390 22.44 -10.26 13.90
CA VAL A 390 22.47 -9.27 12.83
C VAL A 390 22.12 -9.94 11.50
N MET A 391 20.83 -9.87 11.15
CA MET A 391 20.31 -10.22 9.83
C MET A 391 20.75 -9.18 8.80
N MET A 392 21.85 -9.42 8.07
CA MET A 392 22.17 -8.86 6.73
C MET A 392 23.45 -9.47 6.13
N THR A 393 23.77 -10.74 6.35
CA THR A 393 24.88 -11.40 5.64
C THR A 393 24.40 -11.99 4.31
N ASP A 394 24.42 -11.15 3.27
CA ASP A 394 24.85 -11.53 1.89
C ASP A 394 24.77 -10.39 0.86
N PHE A 395 24.55 -9.14 1.30
CA PHE A 395 24.47 -8.00 0.38
C PHE A 395 25.80 -7.59 -0.27
N GLY A 396 26.94 -8.15 0.16
CA GLY A 396 28.27 -7.82 -0.36
C GLY A 396 28.79 -8.73 -1.48
N LYS A 397 28.32 -9.98 -1.60
CA LYS A 397 28.85 -10.96 -2.58
C LYS A 397 28.17 -10.91 -3.95
N LEU A 398 27.44 -9.84 -4.24
CA LEU A 398 26.70 -9.67 -5.49
C LEU A 398 27.30 -8.57 -6.39
N ASP A 399 28.20 -7.76 -5.84
CA ASP A 399 28.88 -6.68 -6.56
C ASP A 399 30.38 -6.97 -6.78
N GLU A 400 30.86 -8.13 -6.30
CA GLU A 400 32.18 -8.70 -6.61
C GLU A 400 31.90 -10.06 -7.26
N ASP A 401 31.71 -10.05 -8.58
CA ASP A 401 32.04 -11.09 -9.57
C ASP A 401 31.27 -10.90 -10.90
#